data_AF-A0A1H6UJE7-F1
#
_entry.id   AF-A0A1H6UJE7-F1
#
_cell.length_a   1.000
_cell.length_b   1.000
_cell.length_c   1.000
_cell.angle_alpha   90.00
_cell.angle_beta   90.00
_cell.angle_gamma   90.00
#
_symmetry.space_group_name_H-M   'P 1'
#
loop_
_entity.id
_entity.type
_entity.pdbx_description
1 polymer ?
#
loop_
_entity_poly.entity_id
_entity_poly.type
_entity_poly.pdbx_seq_one_letter_code
_entity_poly.pdbx_strand_id
1 'polypeptide(L)' 'MNEYIKWGGAGIVLALVGAVAIASEIQHGLEVGDPLPVIYGGAVVFAALVTILIVAPSFRTSPDPDHD' A
#
# COMPACT_ATOMS: atom_id res chain seq x y z
N MET A 1 -20.68 -4.47 -9.48
CA MET A 1 -19.23 -4.18 -9.35
C MET A 1 -18.57 -5.42 -8.76
N ASN A 2 -17.49 -5.91 -9.34
CA ASN A 2 -16.80 -7.13 -8.87
C ASN A 2 -16.34 -6.97 -7.42
N GLU A 3 -16.62 -7.93 -6.54
CA GLU A 3 -16.25 -7.88 -5.11
C GLU A 3 -14.73 -7.75 -4.94
N TYR A 4 -13.95 -8.42 -5.79
CA TYR A 4 -12.49 -8.31 -5.80
C TYR A 4 -11.99 -6.88 -6.07
N ILE A 5 -12.68 -6.13 -6.95
CA ILE A 5 -12.37 -4.72 -7.25
C ILE A 5 -12.72 -3.85 -6.04
N LYS A 6 -13.90 -4.05 -5.44
CA LYS A 6 -14.36 -3.25 -4.29
C LYS A 6 -13.45 -3.44 -3.07
N TRP A 7 -13.19 -4.69 -2.71
CA TRP A 7 -12.39 -5.03 -1.53
C TRP A 7 -10.90 -4.83 -1.77
N GLY A 8 -10.41 -5.08 -2.99
CA GLY A 8 -9.05 -4.74 -3.37
C GLY A 8 -8.78 -3.24 -3.28
N GLY A 9 -9.75 -2.40 -3.69
CA GLY A 9 -9.59 -0.95 -3.68
C GLY A 9 -9.54 -0.42 -2.25
N ALA A 10 -10.44 -0.91 -1.39
CA ALA A 10 -10.42 -0.60 0.04
C ALA A 10 -9.12 -1.04 0.72
N GLY A 11 -8.58 -2.22 0.34
CA GLY A 11 -7.29 -2.71 0.85
C GLY A 11 -6.11 -1.81 0.48
N ILE A 12 -6.07 -1.30 -0.76
CA ILE A 12 -5.03 -0.36 -1.21
C ILE A 12 -5.13 0.96 -0.42
N VAL A 13 -6.34 1.52 -0.27
CA VAL A 13 -6.54 2.76 0.50
C VAL A 13 -6.07 2.58 1.95
N LEU A 14 -6.44 1.47 2.59
CA LEU A 14 -6.01 1.16 3.94
C LEU A 14 -4.49 1.03 4.05
N ALA A 15 -3.84 0.36 3.09
CA ALA A 15 -2.38 0.22 3.05
C ALA A 15 -1.68 1.59 2.96
N LEU A 16 -2.21 2.51 2.17
CA LEU A 16 -1.69 3.88 2.06
C LEU A 16 -1.87 4.67 3.37
N VAL A 17 -3.03 4.57 4.01
CA VAL A 17 -3.28 5.23 5.30
C VAL A 17 -2.32 4.69 6.38
N GLY A 18 -2.12 3.38 6.44
CA GLY A 18 -1.16 2.76 7.37
C GLY A 18 0.29 3.22 7.11
N ALA A 19 0.69 3.33 5.84
CA ALA A 19 2.01 3.84 5.47
C ALA A 19 2.22 5.31 5.83
N VAL A 20 1.16 6.15 5.77
CA VAL A 20 1.23 7.54 6.23
C VAL A 20 1.30 7.61 7.76
N ALA A 21 0.50 6.80 8.45
CA ALA A 21 0.48 6.78 9.91
C ALA A 21 1.83 6.38 10.53
N ILE A 22 2.55 5.44 9.89
CA ILE A 22 3.86 4.98 10.39
C ILE A 22 5.01 5.98 10.13
N ALA A 23 4.80 6.99 9.28
CA ALA A 23 5.83 7.95 8.92
C ALA A 23 6.32 8.76 10.13
N SER A 24 5.44 9.15 11.05
CA SER A 24 5.82 9.88 12.27
C SER A 24 6.69 9.04 13.20
N GLU A 25 6.48 7.73 13.23
CA GLU A 25 7.22 6.79 14.08
C GLU A 25 8.63 6.54 13.53
N ILE A 26 8.77 6.50 12.20
CA ILE A 26 10.08 6.49 11.52
C ILE A 26 10.83 7.79 11.80
N GLN A 27 10.17 8.94 11.66
CA GLN A 27 10.78 10.25 11.93
C GLN A 27 11.26 10.34 13.38
N HIS A 28 10.42 9.91 14.33
CA HIS A 28 10.79 9.87 15.73
C HIS A 28 12.01 8.97 15.99
N GLY A 29 12.04 7.76 15.42
CA GLY A 29 13.19 6.85 15.53
C GLY A 29 14.48 7.48 14.99
N LEU A 30 14.40 8.21 13.88
CA LEU A 30 15.54 8.96 13.32
C LEU A 30 16.00 10.10 14.23
N GLU A 31 15.07 10.82 14.85
CA GLU A 31 15.36 11.94 15.76
C GLU A 31 16.06 11.48 17.06
N VAL A 32 15.60 10.37 17.63
CA VAL A 32 16.14 9.84 18.90
C VAL A 32 17.28 8.83 18.73
N GLY A 33 17.60 8.49 17.47
CA GLY A 33 18.64 7.51 17.15
C GLY A 33 18.28 6.06 17.48
N ASP A 34 16.98 5.75 17.61
CA ASP A 34 16.50 4.39 17.84
C ASP A 34 16.26 3.70 16.49
N PRO A 35 16.99 2.61 16.17
CA PRO A 35 16.81 1.89 14.92
C PRO A 35 15.51 1.08 14.87
N LEU A 36 14.88 0.74 15.99
CA LEU A 36 13.71 -0.14 16.02
C LEU A 36 12.49 0.46 15.30
N PRO A 37 12.06 1.71 15.56
CA PRO A 37 10.96 2.35 14.84
C PRO A 37 11.23 2.47 13.34
N VAL A 38 12.49 2.71 12.96
CA VAL A 38 12.90 2.86 11.54
C VAL A 38 12.79 1.53 10.79
N ILE A 39 13.30 0.45 11.37
CA ILE A 39 13.23 -0.89 10.76
C ILE A 39 11.78 -1.38 10.68
N TYR A 40 11.03 -1.23 11.78
CA TYR A 40 9.62 -1.61 11.82
C TYR A 40 8.80 -0.82 10.80
N GLY A 41 8.94 0.51 10.80
CA GLY A 41 8.23 1.36 9.86
C GLY A 41 8.61 1.07 8.41
N GLY A 42 9.90 0.81 8.14
CA GLY A 42 10.36 0.36 6.81
C GLY A 42 9.70 -0.94 6.35
N ALA A 43 9.56 -1.93 7.24
CA ALA A 43 8.88 -3.19 6.94
C ALA A 43 7.38 -2.98 6.63
N VAL A 44 6.71 -2.09 7.35
CA VAL A 44 5.30 -1.73 7.10
C VAL A 44 5.13 -1.07 5.72
N VAL A 45 6.01 -0.11 5.38
CA VAL A 45 5.98 0.54 4.05
C VAL A 45 6.23 -0.48 2.94
N PHE A 46 7.19 -1.39 3.14
CA PHE A 46 7.45 -2.47 2.17
C PHE A 46 6.23 -3.37 1.96
N ALA A 47 5.56 -3.78 3.04
CA ALA A 47 4.34 -4.60 2.96
C ALA A 47 3.20 -3.87 2.23
N ALA A 48 3.05 -2.56 2.43
CA ALA A 48 2.08 -1.75 1.71
C ALA A 48 2.37 -1.71 0.20
N LEU A 49 3.63 -1.54 -0.19
CA LEU A 49 4.04 -1.57 -1.59
C LEU A 49 3.77 -2.93 -2.24
N VAL A 50 4.10 -4.03 -1.55
CA VAL A 50 3.82 -5.39 -2.02
C VAL A 50 2.32 -5.59 -2.23
N THR A 51 1.49 -5.13 -1.29
CA THR A 51 0.03 -5.19 -1.41
C THR A 51 -0.46 -4.44 -2.65
N ILE A 52 0.03 -3.23 -2.88
CA ILE A 52 -0.34 -2.43 -4.05
C ILE A 52 0.09 -3.16 -5.34
N LEU A 53 1.31 -3.71 -5.40
CA LEU A 53 1.81 -4.41 -6.58
C LEU A 53 0.99 -5.66 -6.94
N ILE A 54 0.47 -6.36 -5.93
CA ILE A 54 -0.35 -7.56 -6.13
C ILE A 54 -1.77 -7.18 -6.56
N VAL A 55 -2.36 -6.17 -5.92
CA VAL A 55 -3.79 -5.85 -6.08
C VAL A 55 -4.03 -4.89 -7.26
N ALA A 56 -3.13 -3.93 -7.51
CA ALA A 56 -3.29 -2.90 -8.54
C ALA A 56 -3.50 -3.44 -9.98
N PRO A 57 -2.82 -4.52 -10.43
CA PRO A 57 -3.05 -5.07 -11.78
C PRO A 57 -4.49 -5.53 -12.02
N SER A 58 -5.21 -5.90 -10.96
CA SER A 58 -6.60 -6.37 -11.04
C SER A 58 -7.58 -5.28 -11.49
N PHE A 59 -7.18 -4.01 -11.46
CA PHE A 59 -8.00 -2.88 -11.93
C PHE A 59 -7.76 -2.50 -13.39
N ARG A 60 -6.84 -3.17 -14.10
CA ARG A 60 -6.64 -2.91 -15.52
C ARG A 60 -7.83 -3.48 -16.31
N THR A 61 -8.57 -2.64 -17.00
CA THR A 61 -9.57 -3.06 -17.99
C THR A 61 -8.84 -3.72 -19.17
N SER A 62 -9.26 -4.91 -19.59
CA SER A 62 -8.81 -5.48 -20.87
C SER A 62 -9.20 -4.53 -22.01
N PRO A 63 -8.37 -4.38 -23.06
CA PRO A 63 -8.81 -3.75 -24.29
C PRO A 63 -10.05 -4.48 -24.78
N ASP A 64 -11.13 -3.74 -25.02
CA ASP A 64 -12.34 -4.29 -25.63
C ASP A 64 -12.01 -4.62 -27.09
N PRO A 65 -12.01 -5.90 -27.51
CA PRO A 65 -11.72 -6.27 -28.89
C PRO A 65 -12.87 -5.91 -29.84
N ASP A 66 -14.03 -5.46 -29.33
CA ASP A 66 -15.25 -5.25 -30.11
C ASP A 66 -15.54 -3.77 -30.44
N HIS A 67 -14.60 -2.86 -30.16
CA HIS A 67 -14.67 -1.45 -30.55
C HIS A 67 -13.63 -1.08 -31.62
N ASP A 68 -13.92 -1.50 -32.86
CA ASP A 68 -13.44 -0.91 -34.13
C ASP A 68 -14.64 -0.48 -34.98
#